data_AF-I4G661-F1
#
_entry.id   AF-I4G661-F1
#
_cell.length_a   1.000
_cell.length_b   1.000
_cell.length_c   1.000
_cell.angle_alpha   90.00
_cell.angle_beta   90.00
_cell.angle_gamma   90.00
#
_symmetry.space_group_name_H-M   'P 1'
#
loop_
_entity.id
_entity.type
_entity.pdbx_description
1 polymer ?
#
loop_
_entity_poly.entity_id
_entity_poly.type
_entity_poly.pdbx_seq_one_letter_code
_entity_poly.pdbx_strand_id
1 'polypeptide(L)' 'MDKEYTRARREAAKQTGLILSIFPEFCPYTIAQVIEDWWPSDSLD' A
#
# COMPACT_ATOMS: atom_id res chain seq x y z
N MET A 1 -6.20 11.23 -0.22
CA MET A 1 -5.39 10.11 -0.71
C MET A 1 -3.93 10.24 -0.29
N ASP A 2 -3.31 11.42 -0.42
CA ASP A 2 -1.89 11.60 -0.01
C ASP A 2 -1.65 11.45 1.50
N LYS A 3 -2.62 11.89 2.32
CA LYS A 3 -2.53 11.79 3.79
C LYS A 3 -2.61 10.33 4.26
N GLU A 4 -3.49 9.55 3.63
CA GLU A 4 -3.70 8.14 3.92
C GLU A 4 -2.47 7.31 3.53
N TYR A 5 -1.92 7.55 2.34
CA TYR A 5 -0.68 6.88 1.91
C TYR A 5 0.51 7.26 2.80
N THR A 6 0.63 8.53 3.19
CA THR A 6 1.67 8.98 4.12
C THR A 6 1.57 8.26 5.46
N ARG A 7 0.35 8.05 5.98
CA ARG A 7 0.14 7.29 7.21
C ARG A 7 0.55 5.83 7.04
N ALA A 8 0.11 5.18 5.96
CA ALA A 8 0.46 3.81 5.64
C ALA A 8 1.98 3.59 5.54
N ARG A 9 2.72 4.52 4.91
CA ARG A 9 4.20 4.47 4.86
C ARG A 9 4.84 4.48 6.24
N ARG A 10 4.34 5.33 7.16
CA ARG A 10 4.87 5.42 8.53
C ARG A 10 4.58 4.15 9.32
N GLU A 11 3.39 3.60 9.16
CA GLU A 11 3.01 2.34 9.81
C GLU A 11 3.85 1.17 9.28
N ALA A 12 4.04 1.07 7.96
CA ALA A 12 4.89 0.05 7.33
C ALA A 12 6.34 0.15 7.82
N ALA A 13 6.91 1.36 7.87
CA ALA A 13 8.24 1.60 8.43
C ALA A 13 8.33 1.16 9.89
N LYS A 14 7.32 1.48 10.71
CA LYS A 14 7.28 1.08 12.13
C LYS A 14 7.16 -0.44 12.31
N GLN A 15 6.37 -1.11 11.48
CA GLN A 15 6.16 -2.56 11.57
C GLN A 15 7.37 -3.35 11.08
N THR A 16 8.03 -2.88 10.03
CA THR A 16 9.17 -3.57 9.39
C THR A 16 10.52 -3.17 9.98
N GLY A 17 10.57 -2.07 10.73
CA GLY A 17 11.83 -1.48 11.22
C GLY A 17 12.66 -0.84 10.10
N LEU A 18 12.11 -0.72 8.89
CA LEU A 18 12.77 -0.08 7.75
C LEU A 18 12.64 1.44 7.81
N ILE A 19 13.62 2.14 7.24
CA ILE A 19 13.58 3.60 7.17
C ILE A 19 12.51 4.08 6.18
N LEU A 20 11.86 5.20 6.48
CA LEU A 20 10.77 5.75 5.66
C LEU A 20 11.17 6.04 4.21
N SER A 21 12.45 6.31 3.95
CA SER A 21 12.97 6.61 2.60
C SER A 21 13.01 5.40 1.67
N ILE A 22 12.90 4.17 2.19
CA ILE A 22 12.79 2.97 1.35
C ILE A 22 11.41 2.89 0.70
N PHE A 23 10.39 3.46 1.36
CA PHE A 23 9.04 3.51 0.81
C PHE A 23 8.92 4.69 -0.16
N PRO A 24 8.25 4.52 -1.32
CA PRO A 24 8.06 5.59 -2.31
C PRO A 24 7.37 6.81 -1.70
N GLU A 25 7.76 8.02 -2.12
CA GLU A 25 7.14 9.23 -1.56
C GLU A 25 5.67 9.38 -1.95
N PHE A 26 5.36 9.02 -3.19
CA PHE A 26 4.04 9.01 -3.77
C PHE A 26 3.58 7.57 -4.01
N CYS A 27 2.27 7.32 -3.85
CA CYS A 27 1.71 6.00 -4.08
C CYS A 27 1.84 5.67 -5.58
N PRO A 28 2.62 4.63 -5.94
CA PRO A 28 2.77 4.25 -7.35
C PRO A 28 1.55 3.51 -7.88
N TYR A 29 0.67 3.04 -6.99
CA TYR A 29 -0.54 2.31 -7.32
C TYR A 29 -1.76 3.19 -7.22
N THR A 30 -2.68 3.01 -8.15
CA THR A 30 -4.03 3.55 -8.05
C THR A 30 -4.89 2.66 -7.14
N ILE A 31 -5.94 3.22 -6.56
CA ILE A 31 -6.85 2.48 -5.68
C ILE A 31 -7.46 1.28 -6.40
N ALA A 32 -7.80 1.43 -7.68
CA ALA A 32 -8.32 0.34 -8.51
C ALA A 32 -7.36 -0.87 -8.55
N GLN A 33 -6.06 -0.62 -8.75
CA GLN A 33 -5.04 -1.68 -8.75
C GLN A 33 -4.89 -2.36 -7.39
N VAL A 34 -4.97 -1.59 -6.29
CA VAL A 34 -4.90 -2.15 -4.94
C VAL A 34 -6.12 -3.01 -4.63
N ILE A 35 -7.30 -2.60 -5.10
CA ILE A 35 -8.55 -3.35 -4.91
C ILE A 35 -8.54 -4.63 -5.75
N GLU A 36 -8.07 -4.58 -7.00
CA GLU A 36 -7.94 -5.76 -7.87
C GLU A 36 -6.95 -6.79 -7.30
N ASP A 37 -5.81 -6.36 -6.76
CA ASP A 37 -4.81 -7.24 -6.14
C ASP A 37 -5.31 -7.86 -4.82
N TRP A 38 -6.15 -7.13 -4.06
CA TRP A 38 -6.73 -7.62 -2.81
C TRP A 38 -7.90 -8.58 -3.01
N TRP A 39 -8.60 -8.47 -4.14
CA TRP A 39 -9.73 -9.35 -4.42
C TRP A 39 -9.19 -10.69 -4.95
N PRO A 40 -9.49 -11.84 -4.31
CA PRO A 40 -9.18 -13.12 -4.92
C PRO A 40 -9.94 -13.15 -6.24
N SER A 41 -9.21 -13.08 -7.34
CA SER A 41 -9.76 -13.23 -8.68
C SER A 41 -10.39 -14.61 -8.74
N ASP A 42 -11.71 -14.65 -8.70
CA ASP A 42 -12.52 -15.80 -9.07
C ASP A 42 -12.11 -17.13 -8.40
N SER A 43 -12.53 -17.33 -7.15
CA SER A 43 -12.72 -18.69 -6.62
C SER A 43 -14.23 -18.99 -6.60
N LEU A 44 -14.82 -19.00 -7.80
CA LEU A 44 -16.09 -19.68 -8.07
C LEU A 44 -15.76 -20.94 -8.87
N ASP A 45 -15.44 -22.02 -8.16
CA ASP A 45 -15.64 -23.39 -8.63
C ASP A 45 -17.07 -23.83 -8.26
#